data_AF-A0A0B1TEW6-F1
#
_entry.id   AF-A0A0B1TEW6-F1
#
_cell.length_a   1.000
_cell.length_b   1.000
_cell.length_c   1.000
_cell.angle_alpha   90.00
_cell.angle_beta   90.00
_cell.angle_gamma   90.00
#
_symmetry.space_group_name_H-M   'P 1'
#
loop_
_entity.id
_entity.type
_entity.pdbx_description
1 polymer ?
#
loop_
_entity_poly.entity_id
_entity_poly.type
_entity_poly.pdbx_seq_one_letter_code
_entity_poly.pdbx_strand_id
1 'polypeptide(L)'
;MLYGDDPKSREMDFRGFVELDVAVHTRKEPASIRWLFRVLDLRDDGFLDRTEIKMMTESMVKNLATLEGWSNFVADDIADEVIDMIHASDPTRITVDEVIASRMADTALGILIDYHAFLKYENREEEAAA
;
A
#
# COMPACT_ATOMS: atom_id res chain seq x y z
N MET A 1 -8.81 17.77 28.68
CA MET A 1 -7.85 16.79 28.13
C MET A 1 -8.59 16.05 27.02
N LEU A 2 -8.13 16.15 25.78
CA LEU A 2 -8.49 15.18 24.74
C LEU A 2 -7.20 14.45 24.35
N TYR A 3 -6.55 13.91 25.38
CA TYR A 3 -5.31 13.14 25.28
C TYR A 3 -5.25 12.29 26.54
N GLY A 4 -5.39 10.99 26.34
CA GLY A 4 -5.51 10.03 27.39
C GLY A 4 -5.89 8.71 26.77
N ASP A 5 -4.96 8.10 26.04
CA ASP A 5 -5.00 6.66 25.84
C ASP A 5 -3.64 6.10 26.21
N ASP A 6 -3.69 5.05 27.01
CA ASP A 6 -2.57 4.17 27.30
C ASP A 6 -1.95 3.74 25.95
N PRO A 7 -0.63 3.90 25.74
CA PRO A 7 0.07 3.41 24.55
C PRO A 7 -0.14 1.90 24.28
N LYS A 8 -0.73 1.15 25.23
CA LYS A 8 -1.08 -0.26 25.11
C LYS A 8 -2.49 -0.54 24.63
N SER A 9 -3.35 0.45 24.42
CA SER A 9 -4.66 0.19 23.80
C SER A 9 -4.44 -0.20 22.34
N ARG A 10 -5.03 -1.32 21.90
CA ARG A 10 -5.08 -1.71 20.47
C ARG A 10 -6.20 -0.94 19.74
N GLU A 11 -6.43 0.31 20.16
CA GLU A 11 -7.52 1.15 19.72
C GLU A 11 -6.94 2.36 18.98
N MET A 12 -7.64 2.81 17.94
CA MET A 12 -7.27 3.98 17.16
C MET A 12 -8.09 5.17 17.66
N ASP A 13 -7.42 6.25 18.07
CA ASP A 13 -8.09 7.48 18.47
C ASP A 13 -8.72 8.19 17.25
N PHE A 14 -9.59 9.17 17.51
CA PHE A 14 -10.28 9.87 16.43
C PHE A 14 -9.32 10.56 15.46
N ARG A 15 -8.20 11.07 15.97
CA ARG A 15 -7.18 11.73 15.13
C ARG A 15 -6.53 10.70 14.19
N GLY A 16 -6.09 9.56 14.71
CA GLY A 16 -5.49 8.49 13.92
C GLY A 16 -6.45 7.97 12.86
N PHE A 17 -7.74 7.85 13.19
CA PHE A 17 -8.78 7.50 12.22
C PHE A 17 -8.88 8.52 11.08
N VAL A 18 -8.93 9.81 11.39
CA VAL A 18 -8.99 10.87 10.36
C VAL A 18 -7.72 10.89 9.51
N GLU A 19 -6.54 10.72 10.12
CA GLU A 19 -5.28 10.66 9.38
C GLU A 19 -5.24 9.46 8.42
N LEU A 20 -5.70 8.28 8.86
CA LEU A 20 -5.87 7.09 8.01
C LEU A 20 -6.83 7.36 6.85
N ASP A 21 -8.04 7.83 7.15
CA ASP A 21 -9.09 8.08 6.16
C ASP A 21 -8.61 9.06 5.07
N VAL A 22 -8.00 10.17 5.48
CA VAL A 22 -7.43 11.16 4.55
C VAL A 22 -6.31 10.55 3.73
N ALA A 23 -5.41 9.78 4.36
CA ALA A 23 -4.28 9.18 3.66
C ALA A 23 -4.73 8.20 2.56
N VAL A 24 -5.76 7.39 2.82
CA VAL A 24 -6.31 6.44 1.84
C VAL A 24 -7.00 7.15 0.67
N HIS A 25 -7.81 8.18 0.95
CA HIS A 25 -8.57 8.90 -0.09
C HIS A 25 -7.72 9.87 -0.92
N THR A 26 -6.57 10.30 -0.40
CA THR A 26 -5.67 11.26 -1.06
C THR A 26 -4.27 10.71 -1.26
N ARG A 27 -4.14 9.38 -1.43
CA ARG A 27 -2.85 8.65 -1.49
C ARG A 27 -1.86 9.07 -2.58
N LYS A 28 -2.26 9.92 -3.52
CA LYS A 28 -1.37 10.59 -4.48
C LYS A 28 -0.60 11.79 -3.89
N GLU A 29 -1.09 12.36 -2.79
CA GLU A 29 -0.53 13.56 -2.19
C GLU A 29 0.72 13.20 -1.36
N PRO A 30 1.81 14.00 -1.38
CA PRO A 30 3.04 13.66 -0.68
C PRO A 30 2.88 13.42 0.83
N ALA A 31 1.94 14.12 1.48
CA ALA A 31 1.67 13.91 2.91
C ALA A 31 1.05 12.53 3.17
N SER A 32 0.11 12.11 2.33
CA SER A 32 -0.55 10.82 2.40
C SER A 32 0.40 9.68 2.08
N ILE A 33 1.27 9.86 1.07
CA ILE A 33 2.34 8.91 0.75
C ILE A 33 3.25 8.69 1.97
N ARG A 34 3.71 9.76 2.64
CA ARG A 34 4.53 9.61 3.87
C ARG A 34 3.79 8.89 4.98
N TRP A 35 2.50 9.17 5.14
CA TRP A 35 1.71 8.51 6.17
C TRP A 35 1.57 7.01 5.90
N LEU A 36 1.19 6.64 4.66
CA LEU A 36 1.05 5.25 4.23
C LEU A 36 2.40 4.51 4.24
N PHE A 37 3.48 5.16 3.82
CA PHE A 37 4.82 4.58 3.85
C PHE A 37 5.20 4.12 5.27
N ARG A 38 4.92 4.92 6.30
CA ARG A 38 5.17 4.53 7.69
C ARG A 38 4.30 3.37 8.18
N VAL A 39 3.12 3.16 7.57
CA VAL A 39 2.27 1.99 7.88
C VAL A 39 2.82 0.74 7.18
N LEU A 40 3.40 0.90 6.00
CA LEU A 40 3.94 -0.20 5.18
C LEU A 40 5.36 -0.61 5.59
N ASP A 41 6.15 0.30 6.18
CA ASP A 41 7.48 0.05 6.74
C ASP A 41 7.34 -0.71 8.06
N LEU A 42 7.30 -2.05 7.96
CA LEU A 42 7.02 -2.92 9.08
C LEU A 42 8.18 -3.02 10.08
N ARG A 43 9.40 -2.72 9.63
CA ARG A 43 10.61 -2.73 10.46
C ARG A 43 10.92 -1.38 11.09
N ASP A 44 10.24 -0.31 10.68
CA ASP A 44 10.46 1.06 11.12
C ASP A 44 11.92 1.50 10.93
N ASP A 45 12.51 1.12 9.78
CA ASP A 45 13.91 1.42 9.45
C ASP A 45 14.08 2.52 8.38
N GLY A 46 12.96 3.05 7.88
CA GLY A 46 12.88 4.09 6.87
C GLY A 46 12.92 3.58 5.44
N PHE A 47 12.88 2.27 5.21
CA PHE A 47 12.94 1.65 3.90
C PHE A 47 11.85 0.61 3.73
N LEU A 48 11.21 0.59 2.56
CA LEU A 48 10.47 -0.58 2.12
C LEU A 48 11.40 -1.51 1.36
N ASP A 49 11.36 -2.80 1.68
CA ASP A 49 12.00 -3.83 0.87
C ASP A 49 10.98 -4.75 0.19
N ARG A 50 11.49 -5.58 -0.73
CA ARG A 50 10.67 -6.58 -1.44
C ARG A 50 9.94 -7.53 -0.48
N THR A 51 10.49 -7.83 0.69
CA THR A 51 9.87 -8.76 1.65
C THR A 51 8.63 -8.12 2.25
N GLU A 52 8.71 -6.86 2.68
CA GLU A 52 7.56 -6.11 3.22
C GLU A 52 6.48 -5.93 2.16
N ILE A 53 6.86 -5.57 0.93
CA ILE A 53 5.93 -5.45 -0.20
C ILE A 53 5.25 -6.79 -0.49
N LYS A 54 6.01 -7.89 -0.54
CA LYS A 54 5.46 -9.24 -0.75
C LYS A 54 4.50 -9.65 0.36
N MET A 55 4.78 -9.33 1.62
CA MET A 55 3.87 -9.63 2.73
C MET A 55 2.50 -8.95 2.54
N MET A 56 2.49 -7.72 2.00
CA MET A 56 1.25 -7.01 1.67
C MET A 56 0.53 -7.67 0.49
N THR A 57 1.23 -8.02 -0.59
CA THR A 57 0.61 -8.65 -1.77
C THR A 57 0.08 -10.05 -1.45
N GLU A 58 0.78 -10.85 -0.64
CA GLU A 58 0.29 -12.15 -0.14
C GLU A 58 -0.99 -11.99 0.68
N SER A 59 -1.02 -10.98 1.56
CA SER A 59 -2.20 -10.67 2.38
C SER A 59 -3.38 -10.23 1.50
N MET A 60 -3.13 -9.39 0.50
CA MET A 60 -4.12 -8.92 -0.46
C MET A 60 -4.69 -10.09 -1.29
N VAL A 61 -3.84 -10.96 -1.85
CA VAL A 61 -4.26 -12.15 -2.63
C VAL A 61 -5.12 -13.09 -1.78
N LYS A 62 -4.73 -13.30 -0.51
CA LYS A 62 -5.50 -14.13 0.43
C LYS A 62 -6.86 -13.50 0.77
N ASN A 63 -6.92 -12.19 0.97
CA ASN A 63 -8.17 -11.48 1.23
C ASN A 63 -9.10 -11.55 0.01
N LEU A 64 -8.56 -11.34 -1.19
CA LEU A 64 -9.29 -11.49 -2.45
C LEU A 64 -9.91 -12.90 -2.57
N ALA A 65 -9.11 -13.95 -2.38
CA ALA A 65 -9.60 -15.33 -2.43
C ALA A 65 -10.70 -15.61 -1.40
N THR A 66 -10.62 -14.96 -0.23
CA THR A 66 -11.61 -15.11 0.84
C THR A 66 -12.93 -14.40 0.52
N LEU A 67 -12.86 -13.21 -0.09
CA LEU A 67 -14.03 -12.37 -0.38
C LEU A 67 -14.73 -12.76 -1.68
N GLU A 68 -13.96 -13.03 -2.73
CA GLU A 68 -14.49 -13.34 -4.08
C GLU A 68 -14.63 -14.85 -4.33
N GLY A 69 -14.00 -15.69 -3.50
CA GLY A 69 -14.01 -17.15 -3.65
C GLY A 69 -13.02 -17.70 -4.70
N TRP A 70 -12.18 -16.84 -5.28
CA TRP A 70 -11.15 -17.22 -6.25
C TRP A 70 -9.95 -16.27 -6.19
N SER A 71 -8.78 -16.79 -6.55
CA SER A 71 -7.60 -16.00 -6.91
C SER A 71 -6.61 -16.86 -7.68
N ASN A 72 -6.14 -16.37 -8.82
CA ASN A 72 -5.09 -16.98 -9.64
C ASN A 72 -3.83 -16.10 -9.72
N PHE A 73 -3.78 -15.03 -8.93
CA PHE A 73 -2.68 -14.08 -8.94
C PHE A 73 -1.49 -14.58 -8.13
N VAL A 74 -0.28 -14.30 -8.61
CA VAL A 74 0.98 -14.67 -7.95
C VAL A 74 1.51 -13.46 -7.19
N ALA A 75 1.60 -13.56 -5.87
CA ALA A 75 2.00 -12.44 -5.02
C ALA A 75 3.43 -11.93 -5.30
N ASP A 76 4.34 -12.82 -5.72
CA ASP A 76 5.69 -12.43 -6.14
C ASP A 76 5.68 -11.54 -7.38
N ASP A 77 4.85 -11.86 -8.38
CA ASP A 77 4.75 -11.08 -9.62
C ASP A 77 4.15 -9.70 -9.34
N ILE A 78 3.12 -9.62 -8.49
CA ILE A 78 2.53 -8.34 -8.06
C ILE A 78 3.56 -7.50 -7.30
N ALA A 79 4.36 -8.13 -6.43
CA ALA A 79 5.38 -7.42 -5.66
C ALA A 79 6.47 -6.82 -6.58
N ASP A 80 6.92 -7.59 -7.58
CA ASP A 80 7.88 -7.10 -8.57
C ASP A 80 7.29 -5.95 -9.41
N GLU A 81 6.02 -6.05 -9.82
CA GLU A 81 5.34 -4.98 -10.54
C GLU A 81 5.21 -3.70 -9.71
N VAL A 82 4.85 -3.79 -8.43
CA VAL A 82 4.80 -2.64 -7.51
C VAL A 82 6.16 -1.97 -7.37
N ILE A 83 7.24 -2.74 -7.27
CA ILE A 83 8.61 -2.21 -7.22
C ILE A 83 8.96 -1.50 -8.54
N ASP A 84 8.59 -2.09 -9.67
CA ASP A 84 8.81 -1.50 -11.00
C ASP A 84 8.03 -0.19 -11.19
N MET A 85 6.80 -0.09 -10.67
CA MET A 85 6.02 1.15 -10.67
C MET A 85 6.70 2.29 -9.89
N ILE A 86 7.38 1.97 -8.78
CA ILE A 86 8.09 2.96 -7.98
C ILE A 86 9.39 3.42 -8.69
N HIS A 87 9.94 2.60 -9.58
CA HIS A 87 11.25 2.79 -10.19
C HIS A 87 12.36 2.96 -9.14
N ALA A 88 12.34 2.11 -8.11
CA ALA A 88 13.32 2.14 -7.05
C ALA A 88 14.74 1.91 -7.59
N SER A 89 15.69 2.71 -7.13
CA SER A 89 17.11 2.56 -7.49
C SER A 89 17.73 1.30 -6.87
N ASP A 90 17.28 0.94 -5.67
CA ASP A 90 17.61 -0.28 -4.94
C ASP A 90 16.32 -0.93 -4.40
N PRO A 91 15.84 -2.04 -4.99
CA PRO A 91 14.64 -2.74 -4.53
C PRO A 91 14.68 -3.25 -3.09
N THR A 92 15.85 -3.25 -2.45
CA THR A 92 16.01 -3.64 -1.04
C THR A 92 15.90 -2.47 -0.07
N ARG A 93 15.89 -1.23 -0.58
CA ARG A 93 15.95 0.00 0.22
C ARG A 93 15.16 1.14 -0.43
N ILE A 94 13.89 0.91 -0.67
CA ILE A 94 13.00 1.90 -1.29
C ILE A 94 12.68 2.98 -0.27
N THR A 95 13.00 4.24 -0.59
CA THR A 95 12.74 5.38 0.29
C THR A 95 11.38 6.03 0.02
N VAL A 96 10.86 6.73 1.03
CA VAL A 96 9.63 7.51 0.87
C VAL A 96 9.74 8.58 -0.23
N ASP A 97 10.92 9.15 -0.44
CA ASP A 97 11.14 10.17 -1.47
C ASP A 97 11.13 9.56 -2.88
N GLU A 98 11.59 8.32 -3.06
CA GLU A 98 11.42 7.58 -4.32
C GLU A 98 9.94 7.30 -4.61
N VAL A 99 9.16 6.89 -3.59
CA VAL A 99 7.71 6.70 -3.75
C VAL A 99 7.03 8.02 -4.12
N ILE A 100 7.38 9.14 -3.48
CA ILE A 100 6.83 10.47 -3.82
C ILE A 100 7.21 10.91 -5.24
N ALA A 101 8.41 10.57 -5.70
CA ALA A 101 8.87 10.91 -7.04
C ALA A 101 8.21 10.06 -8.14
N SER A 102 7.69 8.87 -7.80
CA SER A 102 7.04 7.98 -8.76
C SER A 102 5.74 8.58 -9.31
N ARG A 103 5.57 8.46 -10.62
CA ARG A 103 4.31 8.81 -11.32
C ARG A 103 3.20 7.79 -11.09
N MET A 104 3.53 6.62 -10.56
CA MET A 104 2.62 5.51 -10.31
C MET A 104 2.42 5.24 -8.82
N ALA A 105 2.87 6.15 -7.94
CA ALA A 105 2.73 6.02 -6.49
C ALA A 105 1.29 5.75 -6.03
N ASP A 106 0.31 6.42 -6.63
CA ASP A 106 -1.11 6.23 -6.34
C ASP A 106 -1.57 4.79 -6.61
N THR A 107 -1.17 4.24 -7.75
CA THR A 107 -1.47 2.86 -8.15
C THR A 107 -0.72 1.86 -7.28
N ALA A 108 0.59 2.04 -7.11
CA ALA A 108 1.45 1.16 -6.33
C ALA A 108 0.97 1.03 -4.89
N LEU A 109 0.72 2.17 -4.22
CA LEU A 109 0.16 2.16 -2.85
C LEU A 109 -1.26 1.61 -2.82
N GLY A 110 -2.08 1.93 -3.84
CA GLY A 110 -3.43 1.38 -3.97
C GLY A 110 -3.46 -0.14 -3.95
N ILE A 111 -2.60 -0.79 -4.74
CA ILE A 111 -2.46 -2.25 -4.77
C ILE A 111 -2.12 -2.83 -3.40
N LEU A 112 -1.22 -2.18 -2.65
CA LEU A 112 -0.77 -2.68 -1.35
C LEU A 112 -1.82 -2.55 -0.24
N ILE A 113 -2.74 -1.59 -0.34
CA ILE A 113 -3.69 -1.26 0.75
C ILE A 113 -5.16 -1.57 0.43
N ASP A 114 -5.51 -1.85 -0.84
CA ASP A 114 -6.88 -2.01 -1.28
C ASP A 114 -6.99 -3.00 -2.47
N TYR A 115 -7.66 -4.14 -2.23
CA TYR A 115 -7.85 -5.16 -3.25
C TYR A 115 -8.74 -4.69 -4.41
N HIS A 116 -9.66 -3.75 -4.19
CA HIS A 116 -10.45 -3.17 -5.28
C HIS A 116 -9.59 -2.32 -6.20
N ALA A 117 -8.63 -1.58 -5.65
CA ALA A 117 -7.67 -0.83 -6.44
C ALA A 117 -6.78 -1.76 -7.28
N PHE A 118 -6.37 -2.90 -6.71
CA PHE A 118 -5.67 -3.95 -7.45
C PHE A 118 -6.50 -4.50 -8.61
N LEU A 119 -7.74 -4.97 -8.37
CA LEU A 119 -8.59 -5.50 -9.45
C LEU A 119 -8.85 -4.49 -10.57
N LYS A 120 -9.06 -3.22 -10.20
CA LYS A 120 -9.20 -2.14 -11.18
C LYS A 120 -7.94 -1.98 -12.04
N TYR A 121 -6.76 -2.11 -11.44
CA TYR A 121 -5.51 -2.04 -12.16
C TYR A 121 -5.32 -3.23 -13.10
N GLU A 122 -5.60 -4.45 -12.66
CA GLU A 122 -5.52 -5.67 -13.49
C GLU A 122 -6.44 -5.59 -14.72
N ASN A 123 -7.68 -5.12 -14.53
CA ASN A 123 -8.68 -5.07 -15.60
C ASN A 123 -8.55 -3.83 -16.52
N ARG A 124 -7.54 -2.96 -16.31
CA ARG A 124 -7.41 -1.68 -17.01
C ARG A 124 -7.35 -1.81 -18.54
N GLU A 125 -6.76 -2.90 -19.05
CA GLU A 125 -6.60 -3.12 -20.48
C GLU A 125 -7.90 -3.59 -21.12
N GLU A 126 -8.66 -4.45 -20.43
CA GLU A 126 -9.98 -4.90 -20.87
C GLU A 126 -10.97 -3.74 -20.92
N GLU A 127 -10.96 -2.87 -19.89
CA GLU A 127 -11.81 -1.67 -19.84
C GLU A 127 -11.45 -0.66 -20.95
N ALA A 128 -10.16 -0.53 -21.30
CA ALA A 128 -9.72 0.36 -22.38
C ALA A 128 -10.06 -0.17 -23.78
N ALA A 129 -10.29 -1.48 -23.91
CA ALA A 129 -10.62 -2.16 -25.16
C ALA A 129 -12.14 -2.28 -25.41
N ALA A 130 -12.98 -1.95 -24.42
CA ALA A 130 -14.45 -2.00 -24.47
C ALA A 130 -15.08 -0.68 -24.96
#